data_AF-A0A376VN41-F1
#
_entry.id   AF-A0A376VN41-F1
#
_cell.length_a   1.000
_cell.length_b   1.000
_cell.length_c   1.000
_cell.angle_alpha   90.00
_cell.angle_beta   90.00
_cell.angle_gamma   90.00
#
_symmetry.space_group_name_H-M   'P 1'
#
loop_
_entity.id
_entity.type
_entity.pdbx_description
1 polymer ?
#
loop_
_entity_poly.entity_id
_entity_poly.type
_entity_poly.pdbx_seq_one_letter_code
_entity_poly.pdbx_strand_id
1 'polypeptide(L)'
;MMILSILATVVLLGALFYHRVSLFISSLILLAWTAALGVAGLWSAWVLVPLAIILVPFNLTPMRKSMISAPVFRGFRKVMPPMSRTEKEAIDAGTTWWEGDLFQGKPDWKKLHNYPQPRLTAEEQAFLDGPVEEACRMANDFQITHELADLPPELWAYLKEHRFLRDDHQKRVRRAGVLSLCPVSRAAKTFRRERNPGDYRLACRTH
;
A
#
# COMPACT_ATOMS: atom_id res chain seq x y z
N MET A 1 -35.07 -4.67 39.96
CA MET A 1 -35.20 -5.80 39.02
C MET A 1 -34.87 -5.40 37.58
N MET A 2 -35.53 -4.38 37.01
CA MET A 2 -35.26 -3.90 35.65
C MET A 2 -33.81 -3.41 35.42
N ILE A 3 -33.27 -2.59 36.32
CA ILE A 3 -31.88 -2.06 36.20
C ILE A 3 -30.83 -3.19 36.20
N LEU A 4 -31.01 -4.20 37.07
CA LEU A 4 -30.11 -5.36 37.14
C LEU A 4 -30.12 -6.18 35.83
N SER A 5 -31.28 -6.35 35.20
CA SER A 5 -31.39 -7.05 33.90
C SER A 5 -30.71 -6.30 32.76
N ILE A 6 -30.76 -4.96 32.76
CA ILE A 6 -30.08 -4.13 31.77
C ILE A 6 -28.56 -4.25 31.93
N LEU A 7 -28.06 -4.14 33.17
CA LEU A 7 -26.64 -4.29 33.47
C LEU A 7 -26.12 -5.67 33.06
N ALA A 8 -26.85 -6.74 33.38
CA ALA A 8 -26.49 -8.10 33.00
C ALA A 8 -26.40 -8.28 31.46
N THR A 9 -27.31 -7.64 30.73
CA THR A 9 -27.31 -7.68 29.25
C THR A 9 -26.13 -6.92 28.66
N VAL A 10 -25.74 -5.77 29.24
CA VAL A 10 -24.54 -5.01 28.82
C VAL A 10 -23.26 -5.81 29.09
N VAL A 11 -23.16 -6.47 30.24
CA VAL A 11 -22.02 -7.32 30.58
C VAL A 11 -21.92 -8.53 29.64
N LEU A 12 -23.04 -9.19 29.33
CA LEU A 12 -23.07 -10.29 28.37
C LEU A 12 -22.60 -9.83 26.98
N LEU A 13 -23.08 -8.68 26.51
CA LEU A 13 -22.68 -8.11 25.22
C LEU A 13 -21.18 -7.77 25.22
N GLY A 14 -20.67 -7.16 26.29
CA GLY A 14 -19.24 -6.90 26.47
C GLY A 14 -18.39 -8.18 26.45
N ALA A 15 -18.83 -9.24 27.13
CA ALA A 15 -18.13 -10.52 27.15
C ALA A 15 -18.11 -11.20 25.76
N LEU A 16 -19.22 -11.15 25.02
CA LEU A 16 -19.30 -11.68 23.65
C LEU A 16 -18.35 -10.93 22.70
N PHE A 17 -18.24 -9.62 22.84
CA PHE A 17 -17.27 -8.81 22.09
C PHE A 17 -15.83 -9.12 22.49
N TYR A 18 -15.55 -9.27 23.78
CA TYR A 18 -14.22 -9.58 24.29
C TYR A 18 -13.71 -10.94 23.77
N HIS A 19 -14.58 -11.96 23.75
CA HIS A 19 -14.22 -13.29 23.27
C HIS A 19 -14.16 -13.44 21.74
N ARG A 20 -14.33 -12.35 20.96
CA ARG A 20 -14.29 -12.36 19.47
C ARG A 20 -15.16 -13.48 18.87
N VAL A 21 -16.30 -13.76 19.49
CA VAL A 21 -17.16 -14.89 19.11
C VAL A 21 -17.78 -14.65 17.73
N SER A 22 -17.95 -15.72 16.95
CA SER A 22 -18.60 -15.62 15.64
C SER A 22 -20.01 -15.03 15.75
N LEU A 23 -20.39 -14.24 14.74
CA LEU A 23 -21.65 -13.48 14.69
C LEU A 23 -22.89 -14.39 14.83
N PHE A 24 -22.76 -15.64 14.37
CA PHE A 24 -23.79 -16.67 14.50
C PHE A 24 -24.01 -17.06 15.97
N ILE A 25 -22.93 -17.42 16.67
CA ILE A 25 -23.01 -17.88 18.06
C ILE A 25 -23.46 -16.73 18.98
N SER A 26 -22.97 -15.51 18.76
CA SER A 26 -23.41 -14.35 19.56
C SER A 26 -24.89 -14.03 19.35
N SER A 27 -25.42 -14.16 18.12
CA SER A 27 -26.85 -13.99 17.84
C SER A 27 -27.73 -15.03 18.57
N LEU A 28 -27.29 -16.28 18.61
CA LEU A 28 -28.00 -17.37 19.30
C LEU A 28 -28.03 -17.13 20.82
N ILE A 29 -26.89 -16.72 21.40
CA ILE A 29 -26.79 -16.42 22.83
C ILE A 29 -27.68 -15.23 23.21
N LEU A 30 -27.72 -14.18 22.39
CA LEU A 30 -28.57 -13.01 22.65
C LEU A 30 -30.07 -13.34 22.53
N LEU A 31 -30.47 -14.17 21.56
CA LEU A 31 -31.86 -14.64 21.45
C LEU A 31 -32.27 -15.52 22.62
N ALA A 32 -31.39 -16.44 23.05
CA ALA A 32 -31.64 -17.29 24.21
C ALA A 32 -31.73 -16.47 25.51
N TRP A 33 -30.83 -15.49 25.70
CA TRP A 33 -30.83 -14.58 26.84
C TRP A 33 -32.11 -13.74 26.91
N THR A 34 -32.54 -13.16 25.80
CA THR A 34 -33.76 -12.33 25.74
C THR A 34 -35.03 -13.16 25.89
N ALA A 35 -35.08 -14.38 25.36
CA ALA A 35 -36.18 -15.32 25.59
C ALA A 35 -36.30 -15.69 27.08
N ALA A 36 -35.17 -15.98 27.75
CA ALA A 36 -35.15 -16.30 29.18
C ALA A 36 -35.67 -15.13 30.05
N LEU A 37 -35.29 -13.90 29.72
CA LEU A 37 -35.79 -12.70 30.40
C LEU A 37 -37.29 -12.45 30.14
N GLY A 38 -37.79 -12.83 28.96
CA GLY A 38 -39.22 -12.81 28.63
C GLY A 38 -40.04 -13.81 29.43
N VAL A 39 -39.55 -15.05 29.56
CA VAL A 39 -40.21 -16.10 30.37
C VAL A 39 -40.22 -15.75 31.87
N ALA A 40 -39.14 -15.12 32.36
CA ALA A 40 -39.05 -14.62 33.73
C ALA A 40 -39.97 -13.42 34.03
N GLY A 41 -40.72 -12.91 33.04
CA GLY A 41 -41.62 -11.76 33.19
C GLY A 41 -40.90 -10.42 33.42
N LEU A 42 -39.58 -10.38 33.22
CA LEU A 42 -38.78 -9.17 33.42
C LEU A 42 -38.88 -8.24 32.20
N TRP A 43 -39.06 -8.80 31.00
CA TRP A 43 -39.13 -8.08 29.73
C TRP A 43 -40.35 -8.53 28.92
N SER A 44 -40.90 -7.64 28.09
CA SER A 44 -42.00 -7.99 27.18
C SER A 44 -41.49 -8.90 26.07
N ALA A 45 -42.17 -10.03 25.86
CA ALA A 45 -41.86 -10.99 24.79
C ALA A 45 -41.86 -10.35 23.38
N TRP A 46 -42.56 -9.22 23.24
CA TRP A 46 -42.60 -8.41 22.02
C TRP A 46 -41.24 -7.82 21.61
N VAL A 47 -40.25 -7.73 22.51
CA VAL A 47 -38.90 -7.25 22.20
C VAL A 47 -38.09 -8.27 21.40
N LEU A 48 -38.45 -9.57 21.49
CA LEU A 48 -37.76 -10.65 20.78
C LEU A 48 -37.97 -10.57 19.26
N VAL A 49 -39.17 -10.14 18.83
CA VAL A 49 -39.55 -10.03 17.42
C VAL A 49 -38.67 -9.03 16.64
N PRO A 50 -38.54 -7.75 17.03
CA PRO A 50 -37.68 -6.81 16.32
C PRO A 50 -36.20 -7.19 16.42
N LEU A 51 -35.76 -7.78 17.55
CA LEU A 51 -34.39 -8.26 17.71
C LEU A 51 -34.05 -9.37 16.71
N ALA A 52 -34.94 -10.36 16.56
CA ALA A 52 -34.79 -11.42 15.58
C ALA A 52 -34.79 -10.89 14.14
N ILE A 53 -35.68 -9.94 13.82
CA ILE A 53 -35.77 -9.31 12.49
C ILE A 53 -34.47 -8.56 12.14
N ILE A 54 -33.79 -7.95 13.10
CA ILE A 54 -32.51 -7.24 12.88
C ILE A 54 -31.33 -8.22 12.79
N LEU A 55 -31.32 -9.30 13.57
CA LEU A 55 -30.20 -10.25 13.63
C LEU A 55 -30.16 -11.20 12.41
N VAL A 56 -31.31 -11.65 11.92
CA VAL A 56 -31.42 -12.54 10.75
C VAL A 56 -30.71 -12.00 9.49
N PRO A 57 -30.96 -10.75 9.03
CA PRO A 57 -30.29 -10.19 7.86
C PRO A 57 -28.78 -9.98 8.08
N PHE A 58 -28.35 -9.78 9.33
CA PHE A 58 -26.94 -9.62 9.68
C PHE A 58 -26.14 -10.93 9.65
N ASN A 59 -26.81 -12.05 9.89
CA ASN A 59 -26.21 -13.39 9.88
C ASN A 59 -26.01 -13.92 8.46
N LEU A 60 -26.86 -13.50 7.51
CA LEU A 60 -26.74 -13.85 6.10
C LEU A 60 -25.60 -13.07 5.43
N THR A 61 -24.44 -13.73 5.29
CA THR A 61 -23.24 -13.21 4.61
C THR A 61 -23.50 -12.48 3.28
N PRO A 62 -24.33 -12.98 2.34
CA PRO A 62 -24.59 -12.26 1.09
C PRO A 62 -25.36 -10.96 1.31
N MET A 63 -26.30 -10.93 2.26
CA MET A 63 -27.13 -9.76 2.56
C MET A 63 -26.33 -8.68 3.30
N ARG A 64 -25.51 -9.08 4.29
CA ARG A 64 -24.58 -8.19 5.00
C ARG A 64 -23.63 -7.48 4.03
N LYS A 65 -23.06 -8.21 3.06
CA LYS A 65 -22.14 -7.64 2.07
C LYS A 65 -22.83 -6.64 1.15
N SER A 66 -24.03 -6.95 0.69
CA SER A 66 -24.84 -6.10 -0.19
C SER A 66 -25.30 -4.81 0.50
N MET A 67 -25.87 -4.92 1.70
CA MET A 67 -26.53 -3.81 2.37
C MET A 67 -25.57 -2.90 3.13
N ILE A 68 -24.44 -3.43 3.62
CA ILE A 68 -23.52 -2.69 4.49
C ILE A 68 -22.19 -2.47 3.79
N SER A 69 -21.50 -3.55 3.41
CA SER A 69 -20.13 -3.46 2.89
C SER A 69 -20.06 -2.75 1.54
N ALA A 70 -20.96 -3.05 0.61
CA ALA A 70 -20.96 -2.46 -0.73
C ALA A 70 -21.22 -0.94 -0.77
N PRO A 71 -22.19 -0.35 -0.05
CA PRO A 71 -22.35 1.11 -0.01
C PRO A 71 -21.18 1.81 0.70
N VAL A 72 -20.67 1.24 1.80
CA VAL A 72 -19.49 1.79 2.51
C VAL A 72 -18.27 1.79 1.59
N PHE A 73 -18.02 0.67 0.89
CA PHE A 73 -16.92 0.57 -0.06
C PHE A 73 -17.08 1.54 -1.24
N ARG A 74 -18.31 1.75 -1.73
CA ARG A 74 -18.59 2.77 -2.76
C ARG A 74 -18.30 4.18 -2.29
N GLY A 75 -18.59 4.51 -1.02
CA GLY A 75 -18.22 5.79 -0.42
C GLY A 75 -16.70 5.94 -0.28
N PHE A 76 -16.04 4.93 0.27
CA PHE A 76 -14.59 4.93 0.46
C PHE A 76 -13.82 5.02 -0.87
N ARG A 77 -14.33 4.37 -1.92
CA ARG A 77 -13.75 4.43 -3.27
C ARG A 77 -13.82 5.82 -3.91
N LYS A 78 -14.72 6.71 -3.45
CA LYS A 78 -14.76 8.11 -3.92
C LYS A 78 -13.68 8.98 -3.27
N VAL A 79 -13.24 8.61 -2.06
CA VAL A 79 -12.22 9.36 -1.30
C VAL A 79 -10.82 8.89 -1.65
N MET A 80 -10.67 7.61 -2.03
CA MET A 80 -9.38 7.10 -2.50
C MET A 80 -8.99 7.74 -3.84
N PRO A 81 -7.79 8.34 -3.92
CA PRO A 81 -7.29 8.86 -5.18
C PRO A 81 -7.16 7.72 -6.19
N PRO A 82 -7.53 7.93 -7.46
CA PRO A 82 -7.34 6.92 -8.49
C PRO A 82 -5.84 6.63 -8.63
N MET A 83 -5.47 5.35 -8.53
CA MET A 83 -4.08 4.94 -8.64
C MET A 83 -3.50 5.39 -9.99
N SER A 84 -2.36 6.07 -9.96
CA SER A 84 -1.74 6.54 -11.19
C SER A 84 -1.21 5.35 -11.99
N ARG A 85 -1.19 5.45 -13.33
CA ARG A 85 -0.76 4.35 -14.22
C ARG A 85 0.62 3.79 -13.83
N THR A 86 1.55 4.66 -13.45
CA THR A 86 2.91 4.28 -13.07
C THR A 86 3.00 3.65 -11.68
N GLU A 87 2.12 4.04 -10.76
CA GLU A 87 2.07 3.47 -9.41
C GLU A 87 1.39 2.10 -9.45
N LYS A 88 0.41 1.93 -10.33
CA LYS A 88 -0.18 0.63 -10.64
C LYS A 88 0.83 -0.29 -11.32
N GLU A 89 1.56 0.20 -12.32
CA GLU A 89 2.64 -0.57 -12.96
C GLU A 89 3.75 -0.91 -11.96
N ALA A 90 4.09 -0.04 -11.01
CA ALA A 90 5.08 -0.32 -9.98
C ALA A 90 4.59 -1.37 -8.97
N ILE A 91 3.31 -1.35 -8.60
CA ILE A 91 2.70 -2.39 -7.74
C ILE A 91 2.53 -3.71 -8.49
N ASP A 92 2.11 -3.67 -9.76
CA ASP A 92 1.92 -4.86 -10.59
C ASP A 92 3.28 -5.48 -11.00
N ALA A 93 4.33 -4.66 -11.17
CA ALA A 93 5.71 -5.12 -11.38
C ALA A 93 6.36 -5.60 -10.07
N GLY A 94 5.94 -5.06 -8.94
CA GLY A 94 6.28 -5.56 -7.61
C GLY A 94 5.46 -6.80 -7.29
N THR A 95 5.89 -7.96 -7.77
CA THR A 95 5.27 -9.22 -7.38
C THR A 95 5.34 -9.36 -5.86
N THR A 96 4.19 -9.29 -5.16
CA THR A 96 4.06 -9.69 -3.76
C THR A 96 4.16 -11.21 -3.69
N TRP A 97 5.35 -11.73 -3.97
CA TRP A 97 5.53 -13.10 -4.41
C TRP A 97 5.50 -14.07 -3.24
N TRP A 98 6.16 -13.73 -2.13
CA TRP A 98 6.14 -14.48 -0.87
C TRP A 98 5.62 -13.61 0.29
N GLU A 99 5.78 -12.30 0.20
CA GLU A 99 5.32 -11.31 1.16
C GLU A 99 3.79 -11.25 1.22
N GLY A 100 3.13 -11.45 0.07
CA GLY A 100 1.67 -11.47 -0.03
C GLY A 100 1.03 -12.54 0.84
N ASP A 101 1.59 -13.75 0.86
CA ASP A 101 1.09 -14.85 1.68
C ASP A 101 1.41 -14.65 3.17
N LEU A 102 2.53 -14.00 3.47
CA LEU A 102 2.92 -13.69 4.84
C LEU A 102 1.97 -12.67 5.50
N PHE A 103 1.56 -11.63 4.76
CA PHE A 103 0.68 -10.58 5.27
C PHE A 103 -0.82 -10.93 5.29
N GLN A 104 -1.22 -12.07 4.72
CA GLN A 104 -2.61 -12.54 4.73
C GLN A 104 -3.06 -13.18 6.05
N GLY A 105 -2.17 -13.32 7.04
CA GLY A 105 -2.49 -13.84 8.38
C GLY A 105 -2.72 -15.35 8.47
N LYS A 106 -2.70 -16.06 7.33
CA LYS A 106 -2.69 -17.53 7.22
C LYS A 106 -1.66 -17.98 6.16
N PRO A 107 -0.36 -17.83 6.44
CA PRO A 107 0.68 -18.21 5.48
C PRO A 107 0.69 -19.72 5.24
N ASP A 108 0.78 -20.13 3.97
CA ASP A 108 1.03 -21.51 3.59
C ASP A 108 2.54 -21.80 3.65
N TRP A 109 2.97 -22.40 4.75
CA TRP A 109 4.37 -22.75 4.98
C TRP A 109 4.92 -23.76 3.98
N LYS A 110 4.08 -24.65 3.43
CA LYS A 110 4.53 -25.60 2.40
C LYS A 110 4.85 -24.87 1.10
N LYS A 111 4.06 -23.87 0.74
CA LYS A 111 4.34 -23.02 -0.42
C LYS A 111 5.63 -22.22 -0.22
N LEU A 112 5.81 -21.61 0.95
CA LEU A 112 7.00 -20.83 1.28
C LEU A 112 8.30 -21.64 1.27
N HIS A 113 8.28 -22.90 1.70
CA HIS A 113 9.47 -23.75 1.69
C HIS A 113 9.77 -24.40 0.34
N ASN A 114 8.78 -24.46 -0.57
CA ASN A 114 8.92 -25.06 -1.88
C ASN A 114 9.22 -24.05 -2.99
N TYR A 115 9.58 -22.81 -2.66
CA TYR A 115 9.99 -21.85 -3.67
C TYR A 115 11.29 -22.33 -4.34
N PRO A 116 11.29 -22.52 -5.67
CA PRO A 116 12.47 -23.00 -6.38
C PRO A 116 13.57 -21.95 -6.26
N GLN A 117 14.79 -22.40 -5.98
CA GLN A 117 15.95 -21.53 -6.03
C GLN A 117 16.08 -21.01 -7.47
N PRO A 118 16.02 -19.68 -7.70
CA PRO A 118 16.21 -19.14 -9.04
C PRO A 118 17.60 -19.54 -9.52
N ARG A 119 17.64 -20.28 -10.63
CA ARG A 119 18.88 -20.64 -11.31
C ARG A 119 19.01 -19.74 -12.53
N LEU A 120 20.13 -19.04 -12.60
CA LEU A 120 20.47 -18.24 -13.77
C LEU A 120 20.85 -19.20 -14.91
N THR A 121 20.39 -18.89 -16.10
CA THR A 121 20.87 -19.54 -17.32
C THR A 121 22.34 -19.17 -17.55
N ALA A 122 23.06 -19.98 -18.34
CA ALA A 122 24.47 -19.69 -18.65
C ALA A 122 24.64 -18.32 -19.35
N GLU A 123 23.65 -17.93 -20.16
CA GLU A 123 23.62 -16.63 -20.85
C GLU A 123 23.43 -15.46 -19.88
N GLU A 124 22.50 -15.60 -18.92
CA GLU A 124 22.28 -14.59 -17.88
C GLU A 124 23.49 -14.46 -16.96
N GLN A 125 24.11 -15.57 -16.58
CA GLN A 125 25.32 -15.57 -15.76
C GLN A 125 26.49 -14.90 -16.51
N ALA A 126 26.67 -15.20 -17.80
CA ALA A 126 27.68 -14.53 -18.63
C ALA A 126 27.42 -13.02 -18.79
N PHE A 127 26.15 -12.60 -18.77
CA PHE A 127 25.79 -11.18 -18.77
C PHE A 127 26.11 -10.49 -17.43
N LEU A 128 25.92 -11.17 -16.29
CA LEU A 128 26.31 -10.65 -14.99
C LEU A 128 27.84 -10.58 -14.84
N ASP A 129 28.57 -11.62 -15.24
CA ASP A 129 30.02 -11.69 -15.02
C ASP A 129 30.83 -10.85 -16.02
N GLY A 130 30.24 -10.48 -17.17
CA GLY A 130 30.89 -9.67 -18.20
C GLY A 130 30.44 -8.21 -18.16
N PRO A 131 29.38 -7.85 -18.90
CA PRO A 131 28.98 -6.46 -19.08
C PRO A 131 28.50 -5.77 -17.80
N VAL A 132 27.95 -6.48 -16.81
CA VAL A 132 27.59 -5.85 -15.52
C VAL A 132 28.83 -5.51 -14.71
N GLU A 133 29.78 -6.44 -14.58
CA GLU A 133 31.02 -6.21 -13.83
C GLU A 133 31.83 -5.04 -14.41
N GLU A 134 31.90 -4.96 -15.74
CA GLU A 134 32.54 -3.84 -16.44
C GLU A 134 31.82 -2.51 -16.19
N ALA A 135 30.47 -2.50 -16.23
CA ALA A 135 29.68 -1.32 -15.88
C ALA A 135 29.90 -0.88 -14.42
N CYS A 136 29.99 -1.83 -13.48
CA CYS A 136 30.30 -1.57 -12.08
C CYS A 136 31.69 -0.99 -11.89
N ARG A 137 32.70 -1.46 -12.64
CA ARG A 137 34.05 -0.90 -12.60
C ARG A 137 34.12 0.54 -13.11
N MET A 138 33.32 0.86 -14.14
CA MET A 138 33.19 2.22 -14.65
C MET A 138 32.34 3.14 -13.76
N ALA A 139 31.50 2.55 -12.89
CA ALA A 139 30.61 3.29 -12.01
C ALA A 139 31.27 3.64 -10.67
N ASN A 140 31.72 4.88 -10.53
CA ASN A 140 32.17 5.41 -9.25
C ASN A 140 30.99 6.08 -8.51
N ASP A 141 30.49 5.42 -7.45
CA ASP A 141 29.32 5.87 -6.68
C ASP A 141 29.50 7.27 -6.09
N PHE A 142 30.67 7.58 -5.52
CA PHE A 142 30.95 8.89 -4.94
C PHE A 142 30.91 9.99 -6.01
N GLN A 143 31.57 9.75 -7.15
CA GLN A 143 31.62 10.72 -8.24
C GLN A 143 30.23 10.95 -8.88
N ILE A 144 29.45 9.89 -9.07
CA ILE A 144 28.10 9.96 -9.65
C ILE A 144 27.16 10.74 -8.73
N THR A 145 27.21 10.47 -7.42
CA THR A 145 26.25 11.03 -6.47
C THR A 145 26.64 12.43 -5.97
N HIS A 146 27.91 12.67 -5.69
CA HIS A 146 28.38 13.88 -5.01
C HIS A 146 29.01 14.91 -5.94
N GLU A 147 29.69 14.52 -7.02
CA GLU A 147 30.37 15.46 -7.92
C GLU A 147 29.51 15.82 -9.14
N LEU A 148 29.09 14.81 -9.90
CA LEU A 148 28.41 14.99 -11.18
C LEU A 148 26.89 15.11 -11.03
N ALA A 149 26.32 14.52 -9.97
CA ALA A 149 24.88 14.35 -9.77
C ALA A 149 24.15 13.72 -11.00
N ASP A 150 24.91 13.03 -11.84
CA ASP A 150 24.50 12.35 -13.07
C ASP A 150 25.55 11.28 -13.41
N LEU A 151 25.18 10.29 -14.23
CA LEU A 151 26.12 9.26 -14.68
C LEU A 151 27.12 9.85 -15.70
N PRO A 152 28.40 9.42 -15.67
CA PRO A 152 29.39 9.77 -16.67
C PRO A 152 28.93 9.47 -18.11
N PRO A 153 29.28 10.32 -19.11
CA PRO A 153 28.88 10.10 -20.51
C PRO A 153 29.34 8.76 -21.09
N GLU A 154 30.50 8.28 -20.66
CA GLU A 154 31.11 7.01 -21.09
C GLU A 154 30.32 5.81 -20.55
N LEU A 155 29.93 5.85 -19.27
CA LEU A 155 29.05 4.84 -18.67
C LEU A 155 27.67 4.85 -19.34
N TRP A 156 27.14 6.03 -19.67
CA TRP A 156 25.88 6.16 -20.42
C TRP A 156 25.93 5.54 -21.82
N ALA A 157 27.05 5.62 -22.52
CA ALA A 157 27.24 5.01 -23.83
C ALA A 157 27.32 3.48 -23.70
N TYR A 158 28.12 3.00 -22.73
CA TYR A 158 28.29 1.58 -22.43
C TYR A 158 26.97 0.88 -22.07
N LEU A 159 26.16 1.50 -21.19
CA LEU A 159 24.86 0.96 -20.79
C LEU A 159 23.87 0.85 -21.97
N LYS A 160 23.99 1.70 -22.98
CA LYS A 160 23.16 1.66 -24.19
C LYS A 160 23.60 0.57 -25.16
N GLU A 161 24.90 0.44 -25.37
CA GLU A 161 25.48 -0.58 -26.23
C GLU A 161 25.07 -1.99 -25.76
N HIS A 162 25.13 -2.22 -24.45
CA HIS A 162 24.75 -3.51 -23.84
C HIS A 162 23.26 -3.64 -23.47
N ARG A 163 22.39 -2.72 -23.94
CA ARG A 163 20.92 -2.73 -23.75
C ARG A 163 20.45 -2.88 -22.30
N PHE A 164 21.17 -2.33 -21.33
CA PHE A 164 20.76 -2.31 -19.92
C PHE A 164 19.46 -1.54 -19.70
N LEU A 165 19.23 -0.50 -20.50
CA LEU A 165 18.08 0.38 -20.40
C LEU A 165 17.33 0.36 -21.73
N ARG A 166 16.00 0.24 -21.67
CA ARG A 166 15.14 0.48 -22.83
C ARG A 166 15.22 1.97 -23.21
N ASP A 167 15.29 2.26 -24.51
CA ASP A 167 15.46 3.62 -25.08
C ASP A 167 14.50 4.70 -24.52
N ASP A 168 13.29 4.30 -24.08
CA ASP A 168 12.29 5.21 -23.52
C ASP A 168 12.66 5.72 -22.11
N HIS A 169 13.45 4.96 -21.33
CA HIS A 169 13.85 5.36 -19.98
C HIS A 169 14.85 6.51 -19.99
N GLN A 170 15.67 6.67 -21.03
CA GLN A 170 16.71 7.72 -21.07
C GLN A 170 16.12 9.13 -21.15
N LYS A 171 15.05 9.33 -21.93
CA LYS A 171 14.36 10.63 -22.02
C LYS A 171 13.75 11.04 -20.69
N ARG A 172 13.33 10.07 -19.88
CA ARG A 172 12.69 10.27 -18.58
C ARG A 172 13.71 10.46 -17.47
N VAL A 173 14.84 9.74 -17.46
CA VAL A 173 15.91 9.90 -16.45
C VAL A 173 16.65 11.24 -16.65
N ARG A 174 16.98 11.64 -17.89
CA ARG A 174 17.55 12.97 -18.16
C ARG A 174 16.59 14.13 -17.91
N ARG A 175 15.27 13.96 -18.15
CA ARG A 175 14.26 14.98 -17.80
C ARG A 175 13.93 15.02 -16.31
N ALA A 176 13.89 13.87 -15.66
CA ALA A 176 13.66 13.79 -14.23
C ALA A 176 14.82 14.46 -13.49
N GLY A 177 16.05 14.27 -13.99
CA GLY A 177 17.24 14.52 -13.19
C GLY A 177 17.18 13.65 -11.94
N VAL A 178 18.29 13.06 -11.54
CA VAL A 178 18.43 12.61 -10.15
C VAL A 178 18.60 13.86 -9.25
N LEU A 179 17.70 14.83 -9.41
CA LEU A 179 17.83 16.22 -8.99
C LEU A 179 16.54 16.78 -8.39
N SER A 180 15.44 16.00 -8.37
CA SER A 180 14.23 16.36 -7.62
C SER A 180 14.32 15.97 -6.13
N LEU A 181 15.29 15.13 -5.74
CA LEU A 181 15.45 14.64 -4.36
C LEU A 181 16.68 15.22 -3.64
N CYS A 182 17.60 15.91 -4.33
CA CYS A 182 18.67 16.68 -3.69
C CYS A 182 18.15 18.06 -3.24
N PRO A 183 18.15 18.39 -1.93
CA PRO A 183 17.69 19.68 -1.41
C PRO A 183 18.44 20.89 -1.98
N VAL A 184 19.70 20.69 -2.40
CA VAL A 184 20.61 21.74 -2.90
C VAL A 184 20.18 22.29 -4.27
N SER A 185 19.61 21.45 -5.15
CA SER A 185 19.13 21.87 -6.47
C SER A 185 17.87 22.72 -6.41
N ARG A 186 17.01 22.46 -5.43
CA ARG A 186 15.75 23.19 -5.27
C ARG A 186 16.03 24.65 -4.90
N ALA A 187 17.06 24.94 -4.10
CA ALA A 187 17.52 26.31 -3.80
C ALA A 187 18.08 27.04 -5.03
N ALA A 188 18.83 26.36 -5.90
CA ALA A 188 19.42 26.97 -7.11
C ALA A 188 18.37 27.30 -8.19
N LYS A 189 17.28 26.52 -8.29
CA LYS A 189 16.17 26.80 -9.22
C LYS A 189 15.29 27.95 -8.76
N THR A 190 15.11 28.16 -7.44
CA THR A 190 14.42 29.35 -6.93
C THR A 190 15.22 30.62 -7.23
N PHE A 191 16.55 30.58 -7.10
CA PHE A 191 17.43 31.73 -7.37
C PHE A 191 17.53 32.10 -8.87
N ARG A 192 17.33 31.14 -9.80
CA ARG A 192 17.34 31.41 -11.24
C ARG A 192 16.01 31.97 -11.77
N ARG A 193 14.92 31.93 -10.98
CA ARG A 193 13.61 32.44 -11.38
C ARG A 193 13.40 33.93 -11.10
N GLU A 194 14.28 34.58 -10.33
CA GLU A 194 14.21 36.01 -10.02
C GLU A 194 15.09 36.90 -10.92
N ARG A 195 15.95 36.33 -11.78
CA ARG A 195 16.79 37.13 -12.69
C ARG A 195 16.25 37.09 -14.11
N ASN A 196 15.35 38.05 -14.41
CA ASN A 196 14.85 38.34 -15.75
C ASN A 196 16.04 38.67 -16.70
N PRO A 197 16.09 38.19 -17.96
CA PRO A 197 17.24 38.39 -18.86
C PRO A 197 17.39 39.79 -19.47
N GLY A 198 16.87 40.83 -18.81
CA GLY A 198 16.76 42.18 -19.38
C GLY A 198 17.80 43.21 -18.92
N ASP A 199 18.63 42.91 -17.92
CA ASP A 199 19.33 43.99 -17.20
C ASP A 199 20.85 43.77 -17.00
N TYR A 200 21.56 43.50 -18.10
CA TYR A 200 23.02 43.30 -18.08
C TYR A 200 23.83 44.51 -18.54
N ARG A 201 23.24 45.71 -18.65
CA ARG A 201 23.90 46.89 -19.26
C ARG A 201 24.38 47.99 -18.33
N LEU A 202 24.36 47.83 -17.01
CA LEU A 202 24.71 48.96 -16.12
C LEU A 202 25.68 48.71 -14.96
N ALA A 203 26.24 47.51 -14.78
CA ALA A 203 27.12 47.22 -13.64
C ALA A 203 28.61 47.07 -13.98
N CYS A 204 29.11 47.78 -15.01
CA CYS A 204 30.54 47.81 -15.33
C CYS A 204 31.08 49.26 -15.38
N ARG A 205 30.66 50.08 -14.41
CA ARG A 205 31.28 51.38 -14.18
C ARG A 205 31.29 51.68 -12.69
N THR A 206 32.45 52.12 -12.23
CA THR A 206 32.81 52.71 -10.93
C THR A 206 33.25 51.80 -9.79
N HIS A 207 34.50 52.06 -9.42
CA HIS A 207 35.30 51.73 -8.23
C HIS A 207 35.96 50.36 -8.16
#